data_AF-A0A1I6RXJ5-F1
#
_entry.id   AF-A0A1I6RXJ5-F1
#
_cell.length_a   1.000
_cell.length_b   1.000
_cell.length_c   1.000
_cell.angle_alpha   90.00
_cell.angle_beta   90.00
_cell.angle_gamma   90.00
#
_symmetry.space_group_name_H-M   'P 1'
#
loop_
_entity.id
_entity.type
_entity.pdbx_description
1 polymer ?
#
loop_
_entity_poly.entity_id
_entity_poly.type
_entity_poly.pdbx_seq_one_letter_code
_entity_poly.pdbx_strand_id
1 'polypeptide(L)'
;MKSELDQSLIKESEEAEENKQQNYLTAMPLYRCIYFDPTSGLVKVAQREEWSFQREFKLEGEHPWYVVNPIAEKKWKQYREEISEIEKHVKDGLQQLSEQIIKLNQENLNPDEKELLAEILLPLRYLMKHMAFKEEQECRIVYVTQMDNPLIQYDEKINRIYIDYAPSVMEHLEKIYIAPKAKDEKMVFEYLCSRGQEIRKGKEAVKVKISQNPFR
;
A
#
# COMPACT_ATOMS: atom_id res chain seq x y z
N MET A 1 -11.58 -36.04 36.48
CA MET A 1 -11.69 -34.64 36.97
C MET A 1 -10.55 -33.72 36.54
N LYS A 2 -9.25 -34.10 36.54
CA LYS A 2 -8.19 -33.25 35.94
C LYS A 2 -8.16 -33.27 34.39
N SER A 3 -8.60 -34.35 33.76
CA SER A 3 -8.53 -34.51 32.30
C SER A 3 -9.63 -33.77 31.52
N GLU A 4 -10.81 -33.57 32.11
CA GLU A 4 -11.94 -32.90 31.44
C GLU A 4 -11.80 -31.38 31.44
N LEU A 5 -11.17 -30.82 32.49
CA LEU A 5 -10.89 -29.38 32.61
C LEU A 5 -9.76 -28.94 31.67
N ASP A 6 -8.73 -29.79 31.48
CA ASP A 6 -7.65 -29.54 30.52
C ASP A 6 -8.17 -29.65 29.07
N GLN A 7 -9.08 -30.59 28.79
CA GLN A 7 -9.69 -30.72 27.46
C GLN A 7 -10.65 -29.57 27.11
N SER A 8 -11.34 -28.98 28.11
CA SER A 8 -12.18 -27.79 27.88
C SER A 8 -11.36 -26.53 27.64
N LEU A 9 -10.23 -26.36 28.34
CA LEU A 9 -9.32 -25.22 28.15
C LEU A 9 -8.60 -25.27 26.79
N ILE A 10 -8.25 -26.47 26.32
CA ILE A 10 -7.65 -26.66 24.99
C ILE A 10 -8.69 -26.35 23.90
N LYS A 11 -9.93 -26.84 24.03
CA LYS A 11 -11.02 -26.51 23.10
C LYS A 11 -11.35 -25.02 23.05
N GLU A 12 -11.42 -24.34 24.19
CA GLU A 12 -11.64 -22.88 24.25
C GLU A 12 -10.48 -22.11 23.61
N SER A 13 -9.24 -22.60 23.71
CA SER A 13 -8.09 -21.99 23.04
C SER A 13 -8.07 -22.23 21.53
N GLU A 14 -8.47 -23.42 21.07
CA GLU A 14 -8.54 -23.78 19.65
C GLU A 14 -9.72 -23.07 18.95
N GLU A 15 -10.91 -23.00 19.59
CA GLU A 15 -12.05 -22.22 19.08
C GLU A 15 -11.78 -20.70 19.08
N ALA A 16 -10.95 -20.19 20.00
CA ALA A 16 -10.51 -18.80 20.00
C ALA A 16 -9.44 -18.50 18.93
N GLU A 17 -8.62 -19.48 18.55
CA GLU A 17 -7.64 -19.35 17.46
C GLU A 17 -8.29 -19.50 16.08
N GLU A 18 -9.26 -20.41 15.90
CA GLU A 18 -10.06 -20.54 14.67
C GLU A 18 -10.96 -19.30 14.46
N ASN A 19 -11.66 -18.81 15.50
CA ASN A 19 -12.42 -17.56 15.40
C ASN A 19 -11.54 -16.33 15.14
N LYS A 20 -10.28 -16.34 15.58
CA LYS A 20 -9.32 -15.28 15.25
C LYS A 20 -8.98 -15.30 13.76
N GLN A 21 -8.71 -16.46 13.16
CA GLN A 21 -8.43 -16.55 11.72
C GLN A 21 -9.60 -16.07 10.84
N GLN A 22 -10.84 -16.20 11.32
CA GLN A 22 -12.03 -15.71 10.62
C GLN A 22 -12.09 -14.16 10.49
N ASN A 23 -11.35 -13.42 11.34
CA ASN A 23 -11.47 -11.96 11.50
C ASN A 23 -10.32 -11.14 10.89
N TYR A 24 -9.40 -11.78 10.15
CA TYR A 24 -8.30 -11.07 9.48
C TYR A 24 -8.51 -10.96 7.97
N LEU A 25 -8.25 -9.78 7.43
CA LEU A 25 -8.12 -9.60 5.99
C LEU A 25 -6.82 -10.25 5.49
N THR A 26 -6.97 -11.23 4.61
CA THR A 26 -5.84 -11.95 4.00
C THR A 26 -4.99 -11.04 3.11
N ALA A 27 -3.88 -11.55 2.59
CA ALA A 27 -3.04 -10.81 1.65
C ALA A 27 -3.87 -10.30 0.46
N MET A 28 -3.82 -8.99 0.23
CA MET A 28 -4.55 -8.31 -0.84
C MET A 28 -3.58 -7.82 -1.92
N PRO A 29 -4.03 -7.73 -3.19
CA PRO A 29 -3.24 -7.10 -4.23
C PRO A 29 -2.98 -5.63 -3.90
N LEU A 30 -1.73 -5.20 -4.13
CA LEU A 30 -1.31 -3.82 -4.06
C LEU A 30 -1.29 -3.22 -5.47
N TYR A 31 -2.07 -2.17 -5.68
CA TYR A 31 -2.19 -1.50 -6.96
C TYR A 31 -1.36 -0.22 -7.00
N ARG A 32 -0.73 0.06 -8.14
CA ARG A 32 -0.12 1.36 -8.41
C ARG A 32 -1.21 2.36 -8.76
N CYS A 33 -1.17 3.55 -8.16
CA CYS A 33 -2.06 4.63 -8.59
C CYS A 33 -1.72 5.06 -10.02
N ILE A 34 -2.77 5.45 -10.76
CA ILE A 34 -2.67 6.03 -12.10
C ILE A 34 -2.81 7.53 -11.96
N TYR A 35 -1.83 8.28 -12.46
CA TYR A 35 -1.83 9.72 -12.52
C TYR A 35 -2.24 10.15 -13.92
N PHE A 36 -3.30 10.95 -14.00
CA PHE A 36 -3.85 11.41 -15.26
C PHE A 36 -3.94 12.94 -15.28
N ASP A 37 -3.49 13.54 -16.38
CA ASP A 37 -3.76 14.94 -16.70
C ASP A 37 -4.83 14.98 -17.81
N PRO A 38 -6.08 15.39 -17.50
CA PRO A 38 -7.15 15.45 -18.47
C PRO A 38 -6.90 16.49 -19.58
N THR A 39 -6.04 17.49 -19.35
CA THR A 39 -5.77 18.53 -20.34
C THR A 39 -4.79 18.06 -21.40
N SER A 40 -3.67 17.44 -21.01
CA SER A 40 -2.67 16.94 -21.96
C SER A 40 -2.88 15.49 -22.40
N GLY A 41 -3.73 14.74 -21.69
CA GLY A 41 -3.88 13.29 -21.87
C GLY A 41 -2.66 12.49 -21.36
N LEU A 42 -1.79 13.12 -20.56
CA LEU A 42 -0.63 12.44 -19.99
C LEU A 42 -1.09 11.42 -18.94
N VAL A 43 -0.67 10.17 -19.12
CA VAL A 43 -0.88 9.08 -18.17
C VAL A 43 0.47 8.66 -17.62
N LYS A 44 0.57 8.55 -16.30
CA LYS A 44 1.71 7.99 -15.57
C LYS A 44 1.21 7.02 -14.53
N VAL A 45 2.03 6.08 -14.10
CA VAL A 45 1.72 5.22 -12.95
C VAL A 45 2.67 5.52 -11.79
N ALA A 46 2.26 5.18 -10.57
CA ALA A 46 3.14 5.24 -9.42
C ALA A 46 4.38 4.39 -9.67
N GLN A 47 5.55 5.00 -9.52
CA GLN A 47 6.84 4.43 -9.86
C GLN A 47 7.93 4.94 -8.92
N ARG A 48 9.04 4.21 -8.88
CA ARG A 48 10.23 4.64 -8.17
C ARG A 48 10.94 5.73 -8.97
N GLU A 49 11.67 6.58 -8.25
CA GLU A 49 12.52 7.61 -8.85
C GLU A 49 13.97 7.12 -9.01
N GLU A 50 14.68 7.69 -9.97
CA GLU A 50 16.08 7.36 -10.29
C GLU A 50 16.99 7.38 -9.06
N TRP A 51 16.86 8.43 -8.24
CA TRP A 51 17.68 8.60 -7.04
C TRP A 51 17.53 7.43 -6.06
N SER A 52 16.38 6.74 -6.04
CA SER A 52 16.15 5.60 -5.17
C SER A 52 17.01 4.40 -5.57
N PHE A 53 17.23 4.19 -6.88
CA PHE A 53 18.13 3.17 -7.40
C PHE A 53 19.58 3.51 -7.08
N GLN A 54 19.97 4.78 -7.22
CA GLN A 54 21.32 5.25 -6.86
C GLN A 54 21.63 5.02 -5.36
N ARG A 55 20.63 5.17 -4.47
CA ARG A 55 20.79 4.90 -3.04
C ARG A 55 20.80 3.41 -2.68
N GLU A 56 19.96 2.62 -3.35
CA GLU A 56 19.86 1.18 -3.10
C GLU A 56 21.11 0.45 -3.61
N PHE A 57 21.54 0.78 -4.83
CA PHE A 57 22.74 0.23 -5.46
C PHE A 57 23.91 1.21 -5.34
N LYS A 58 24.11 1.84 -4.18
CA LYS A 58 25.27 2.71 -3.98
C LYS A 58 26.58 1.90 -4.00
N LEU A 59 27.68 2.52 -4.40
CA LEU A 59 29.00 1.90 -4.31
C LEU A 59 29.41 1.70 -2.84
N GLU A 60 30.13 0.61 -2.56
CA GLU A 60 30.72 0.38 -1.24
C GLU A 60 31.98 1.22 -1.05
N GLY A 61 32.15 1.81 0.14
CA GLY A 61 33.27 2.70 0.46
C GLY A 61 33.03 4.16 0.08
N GLU A 62 34.06 4.99 0.25
CA GLU A 62 34.02 6.41 -0.12
C GLU A 62 34.33 6.59 -1.59
N HIS A 63 33.40 7.22 -2.32
CA HIS A 63 33.56 7.58 -3.73
C HIS A 63 33.17 9.04 -3.92
N PRO A 64 33.85 9.79 -4.81
CA PRO A 64 33.41 11.12 -5.19
C PRO A 64 31.97 11.10 -5.73
N TRP A 65 31.20 12.16 -5.46
CA TRP A 65 29.76 12.24 -5.79
C TRP A 65 29.44 12.12 -7.29
N TYR A 66 30.43 12.38 -8.16
CA TYR A 66 30.31 12.28 -9.62
C TYR A 66 30.64 10.88 -10.16
N VAL A 67 31.02 9.93 -9.30
CA VAL A 67 31.21 8.53 -9.72
C VAL A 67 29.85 7.88 -9.89
N VAL A 68 29.57 7.51 -11.14
CA VAL A 68 28.38 6.80 -11.53
C VAL A 68 28.50 5.33 -11.12
N ASN A 69 27.43 4.73 -10.60
CA ASN A 69 27.33 3.28 -10.47
C ASN A 69 26.67 2.66 -11.72
N PRO A 70 27.40 1.92 -12.58
CA PRO A 70 26.84 1.30 -13.77
C PRO A 70 25.72 0.28 -13.47
N ILE A 71 25.75 -0.35 -12.29
CA ILE A 71 24.71 -1.29 -11.85
C ILE A 71 23.41 -0.53 -11.59
N ALA A 72 23.50 0.60 -10.87
CA ALA A 72 22.34 1.45 -10.58
C ALA A 72 21.71 1.98 -11.86
N GLU A 73 22.53 2.47 -12.81
CA GLU A 73 22.06 2.95 -14.11
C GLU A 73 21.39 1.86 -14.93
N LYS A 74 22.02 0.68 -15.02
CA LYS A 74 21.45 -0.45 -15.76
C LYS A 74 20.10 -0.88 -15.18
N LYS A 75 20.01 -0.99 -13.84
CA LYS A 75 18.77 -1.37 -13.14
C LYS A 75 17.67 -0.32 -13.32
N TRP A 76 18.03 0.96 -13.23
CA TRP A 76 17.10 2.05 -13.48
C TRP A 76 16.58 2.07 -14.91
N LYS A 77 17.45 1.87 -15.90
CA LYS A 77 17.06 1.80 -17.31
C LYS A 77 16.06 0.66 -17.56
N GLN A 78 16.37 -0.54 -17.06
CA GLN A 78 15.46 -1.71 -17.15
C GLN A 78 14.10 -1.42 -16.51
N TYR A 79 14.11 -0.90 -15.28
CA TYR A 79 12.88 -0.54 -14.58
C TYR A 79 12.06 0.51 -15.33
N ARG A 80 12.71 1.54 -15.89
CA ARG A 80 12.04 2.61 -16.65
C ARG A 80 11.38 2.05 -17.91
N GLU A 81 12.05 1.13 -18.60
CA GLU A 81 11.50 0.44 -19.78
C GLU A 81 10.25 -0.36 -19.41
N GLU A 82 10.30 -1.15 -18.34
CA GLU A 82 9.15 -1.91 -17.82
C GLU A 82 7.97 -0.99 -17.45
N ILE A 83 8.24 0.13 -16.76
CA ILE A 83 7.18 1.08 -16.40
C ILE A 83 6.60 1.75 -17.63
N SER A 84 7.42 2.08 -18.63
CA SER A 84 6.93 2.68 -19.87
C SER A 84 5.95 1.77 -20.62
N GLU A 85 6.22 0.46 -20.65
CA GLU A 85 5.28 -0.51 -21.23
C GLU A 85 3.99 -0.63 -20.42
N ILE A 86 4.08 -0.61 -19.09
CA ILE A 86 2.89 -0.58 -18.21
C ILE A 86 2.07 0.69 -18.47
N GLU A 87 2.69 1.86 -18.56
CA GLU A 87 2.00 3.13 -18.83
C GLU A 87 1.28 3.11 -20.18
N LYS A 88 1.91 2.49 -21.19
CA LYS A 88 1.28 2.29 -22.50
C LYS A 88 0.05 1.40 -22.40
N HIS A 89 0.15 0.23 -21.76
CA HIS A 89 -1.00 -0.66 -21.58
C HIS A 89 -2.14 -0.02 -20.78
N VAL A 90 -1.80 0.75 -19.73
CA VAL A 90 -2.80 1.49 -18.96
C VAL A 90 -3.50 2.54 -19.83
N LYS A 91 -2.73 3.29 -20.63
CA LYS A 91 -3.30 4.29 -21.55
C LYS A 91 -4.23 3.64 -22.58
N ASP A 92 -3.80 2.55 -23.20
CA ASP A 92 -4.60 1.81 -24.19
C ASP A 92 -5.87 1.24 -23.55
N GLY A 93 -5.79 0.70 -22.34
CA GLY A 93 -6.95 0.21 -21.58
C GLY A 93 -7.93 1.31 -21.21
N LEU A 94 -7.45 2.46 -20.73
CA LEU A 94 -8.29 3.63 -20.42
C LEU A 94 -8.96 4.19 -21.68
N GLN A 95 -8.27 4.20 -22.82
CA GLN A 95 -8.84 4.62 -24.09
C GLN A 95 -9.99 3.68 -24.50
N GLN A 96 -9.75 2.36 -24.49
CA GLN A 96 -10.77 1.37 -24.84
C GLN A 96 -11.99 1.47 -23.92
N LEU A 97 -11.76 1.63 -22.61
CA LEU A 97 -12.83 1.83 -21.63
C LEU A 97 -13.64 3.10 -21.94
N SER A 98 -12.95 4.22 -22.22
CA SER A 98 -13.62 5.47 -22.59
C SER A 98 -14.46 5.33 -23.86
N GLU A 99 -13.95 4.64 -24.89
CA GLU A 99 -14.67 4.39 -26.13
C GLU A 99 -15.91 3.52 -25.89
N GLN A 100 -15.82 2.50 -25.03
CA GLN A 100 -16.96 1.68 -24.64
C GLN A 100 -18.01 2.49 -23.89
N ILE A 101 -17.60 3.33 -22.94
CA ILE A 101 -18.50 4.20 -22.18
C ILE A 101 -19.20 5.23 -23.09
N ILE A 102 -18.52 5.76 -24.09
CA ILE A 102 -19.11 6.68 -25.08
C ILE A 102 -20.12 5.95 -25.98
N LYS A 103 -19.83 4.69 -26.34
CA LYS A 103 -20.75 3.86 -27.13
C LYS A 103 -22.03 3.51 -26.36
N LEU A 104 -21.95 3.42 -25.03
CA LEU A 104 -23.15 3.35 -24.20
C LEU A 104 -23.89 4.68 -24.34
N ASN A 105 -25.09 4.65 -24.92
CA ASN A 105 -25.93 5.84 -24.98
C ASN A 105 -26.44 6.17 -23.57
N GLN A 106 -25.65 6.93 -22.80
CA GLN A 106 -25.92 7.25 -21.40
C GLN A 106 -27.27 7.92 -21.19
N GLU A 107 -27.79 8.64 -22.19
CA GLU A 107 -29.11 9.26 -22.15
C GLU A 107 -30.25 8.24 -22.16
N ASN A 108 -30.03 7.08 -22.79
CA ASN A 108 -30.98 5.97 -22.84
C ASN A 108 -30.88 5.04 -21.64
N LEU A 109 -29.82 5.14 -20.82
CA LEU A 109 -29.70 4.32 -19.62
C LEU A 109 -30.71 4.77 -18.57
N ASN A 110 -31.43 3.81 -18.02
CA ASN A 110 -32.30 4.04 -16.87
C ASN A 110 -31.47 4.34 -15.60
N PRO A 111 -32.09 4.80 -14.50
CA PRO A 111 -31.36 5.14 -13.27
C PRO A 111 -30.52 3.97 -12.71
N ASP A 112 -31.08 2.76 -12.68
CA ASP A 112 -30.41 1.58 -12.11
C ASP A 112 -29.18 1.17 -12.94
N GLU A 113 -29.24 1.29 -14.27
CA GLU A 113 -28.12 1.02 -15.17
C GLU A 113 -26.98 2.05 -15.00
N LYS A 114 -27.33 3.32 -14.73
CA LYS A 114 -26.35 4.37 -14.45
C LYS A 114 -25.64 4.12 -13.12
N GLU A 115 -26.38 3.69 -12.10
CA GLU A 115 -25.83 3.30 -10.81
C GLU A 115 -24.88 2.12 -10.96
N LEU A 116 -25.30 1.05 -11.65
CA LEU A 116 -24.46 -0.12 -11.92
C LEU A 116 -23.17 0.26 -12.67
N LEU A 117 -23.26 1.14 -13.68
CA LEU A 117 -22.07 1.63 -14.39
C LEU A 117 -21.12 2.38 -13.44
N ALA A 118 -21.66 3.21 -12.55
CA ALA A 118 -20.86 3.93 -11.56
C ALA A 118 -20.20 2.97 -10.56
N GLU A 119 -20.89 1.91 -10.13
CA GLU A 119 -20.35 0.85 -9.27
C GLU A 119 -19.20 0.09 -9.94
N ILE A 120 -19.36 -0.27 -11.22
CA ILE A 120 -18.30 -0.95 -12.00
C ILE A 120 -17.03 -0.07 -12.09
N LEU A 121 -17.20 1.24 -12.23
CA LEU A 121 -16.08 2.20 -12.33
C LEU A 121 -15.51 2.63 -10.98
N LEU A 122 -16.19 2.31 -9.88
CA LEU A 122 -15.83 2.75 -8.54
C LEU A 122 -14.40 2.34 -8.13
N PRO A 123 -13.93 1.10 -8.36
CA PRO A 123 -12.55 0.72 -8.03
C PRO A 123 -11.52 1.56 -8.77
N LEU A 124 -11.77 1.88 -10.04
CA LEU A 124 -10.87 2.70 -10.85
C LEU A 124 -10.80 4.13 -10.31
N ARG A 125 -11.93 4.69 -9.83
CA ARG A 125 -11.97 5.99 -9.15
C ARG A 125 -11.05 6.03 -7.93
N TYR A 126 -10.93 4.92 -7.20
CA TYR A 126 -9.99 4.80 -6.08
C TYR A 126 -8.55 4.54 -6.50
N LEU A 127 -8.24 4.25 -7.76
CA LEU A 127 -6.87 4.07 -8.23
C LEU A 127 -6.33 5.28 -9.00
N MET A 128 -7.21 6.16 -9.49
CA MET A 128 -6.84 7.33 -10.26
C MET A 128 -6.61 8.58 -9.39
N LYS A 129 -5.61 9.37 -9.75
CA LYS A 129 -5.29 10.68 -9.19
C LYS A 129 -4.95 11.69 -10.28
N HIS A 130 -5.10 12.98 -9.97
CA HIS A 130 -4.64 14.04 -10.85
C HIS A 130 -3.10 14.05 -10.94
N MET A 131 -2.55 14.36 -12.11
CA MET A 131 -1.09 14.38 -12.36
C MET A 131 -0.29 15.26 -11.39
N ALA A 132 -0.90 16.33 -10.88
CA ALA A 132 -0.28 17.22 -9.88
C ALA A 132 0.17 16.50 -8.60
N PHE A 133 -0.40 15.32 -8.29
CA PHE A 133 -0.06 14.51 -7.12
C PHE A 133 0.93 13.37 -7.43
N LYS A 134 1.50 13.32 -8.64
CA LYS A 134 2.40 12.23 -9.08
C LYS A 134 3.53 11.95 -8.08
N GLU A 135 4.08 12.99 -7.48
CA GLU A 135 5.19 12.89 -6.54
C GLU A 135 4.89 12.08 -5.27
N GLU A 136 3.61 11.87 -4.93
CA GLU A 136 3.23 11.03 -3.79
C GLU A 136 3.56 9.55 -4.03
N GLN A 137 3.69 9.12 -5.29
CA GLN A 137 4.04 7.76 -5.71
C GLN A 137 3.23 6.69 -4.96
N GLU A 138 1.94 6.96 -4.77
CA GLU A 138 1.01 6.17 -3.96
C GLU A 138 0.71 4.78 -4.58
N CYS A 139 0.63 3.78 -3.71
CA CYS A 139 0.03 2.48 -4.03
C CYS A 139 -1.14 2.24 -3.07
N ARG A 140 -2.18 1.55 -3.54
CA ARG A 140 -3.41 1.32 -2.77
C ARG A 140 -3.78 -0.15 -2.73
N ILE A 141 -4.27 -0.57 -1.58
CA ILE A 141 -5.10 -1.77 -1.45
C ILE A 141 -6.55 -1.28 -1.47
N VAL A 142 -7.37 -1.87 -2.33
CA VAL A 142 -8.81 -1.54 -2.40
C VAL A 142 -9.59 -2.76 -1.92
N TYR A 143 -10.40 -2.55 -0.89
CA TYR A 143 -11.30 -3.55 -0.34
C TYR A 143 -12.66 -2.89 -0.14
N VAL A 144 -13.69 -3.41 -0.81
CA VAL A 144 -15.06 -2.92 -0.73
C VAL A 144 -15.89 -4.00 -0.07
N THR A 145 -16.60 -3.66 1.00
CA THR A 145 -17.48 -4.58 1.71
C THR A 145 -18.60 -3.84 2.43
N GLN A 146 -19.55 -4.59 3.00
CA GLN A 146 -20.68 -4.07 3.75
C GLN A 146 -20.29 -3.83 5.23
N MET A 147 -21.00 -2.91 5.89
CA MET A 147 -20.69 -2.50 7.27
C MET A 147 -20.87 -3.60 8.32
N ASP A 148 -21.70 -4.59 8.02
CA ASP A 148 -21.97 -5.77 8.85
C ASP A 148 -20.95 -6.91 8.62
N ASN A 149 -19.92 -6.68 7.80
CA ASN A 149 -18.85 -7.65 7.59
C ASN A 149 -18.09 -7.90 8.91
N PRO A 150 -17.90 -9.18 9.32
CA PRO A 150 -17.23 -9.54 10.57
C PRO A 150 -15.76 -9.10 10.68
N LEU A 151 -15.10 -8.80 9.55
CA LEU A 151 -13.73 -8.25 9.52
C LEU A 151 -13.67 -6.80 10.03
N ILE A 152 -14.80 -6.08 10.01
CA ILE A 152 -14.87 -4.68 10.44
C ILE A 152 -14.97 -4.64 11.97
N GLN A 153 -14.00 -3.99 12.60
CA GLN A 153 -13.93 -3.81 14.04
C GLN A 153 -14.15 -2.34 14.40
N TYR A 154 -14.89 -2.10 15.48
CA TYR A 154 -15.04 -0.77 16.07
C TYR A 154 -14.42 -0.76 17.45
N ASP A 155 -13.46 0.16 17.67
CA ASP A 155 -12.88 0.42 18.99
C ASP A 155 -13.44 1.74 19.53
N GLU A 156 -14.30 1.63 20.54
CA GLU A 156 -14.92 2.74 21.26
C GLU A 156 -13.90 3.66 21.94
N LYS A 157 -12.77 3.12 22.44
CA LYS A 157 -11.78 3.89 23.21
C LYS A 157 -11.07 4.93 22.35
N ILE A 158 -10.74 4.53 21.12
CA ILE A 158 -10.09 5.41 20.14
C ILE A 158 -11.09 6.02 19.15
N ASN A 159 -12.36 5.61 19.22
CA ASN A 159 -13.46 5.98 18.34
C ASN A 159 -13.11 5.79 16.85
N ARG A 160 -12.71 4.58 16.47
CA ARG A 160 -12.31 4.25 15.09
C ARG A 160 -12.84 2.91 14.63
N ILE A 161 -13.05 2.83 13.32
CA ILE A 161 -13.33 1.60 12.59
C ILE A 161 -12.05 1.16 11.89
N TYR A 162 -11.69 -0.11 12.02
CA TYR A 162 -10.51 -0.68 11.39
C TYR A 162 -10.74 -2.13 10.99
N ILE A 163 -9.80 -2.66 10.21
CA ILE A 163 -9.74 -4.06 9.80
C ILE A 163 -8.33 -4.54 10.15
N ASP A 164 -8.22 -5.72 10.75
CA ASP A 164 -6.93 -6.33 11.02
C ASP A 164 -6.43 -7.09 9.78
N TYR A 165 -5.19 -6.83 9.40
CA TYR A 165 -4.52 -7.56 8.32
C TYR A 165 -3.86 -8.82 8.88
N ALA A 166 -4.04 -9.97 8.20
CA ALA A 166 -3.36 -11.20 8.58
C ALA A 166 -1.82 -11.07 8.50
N PRO A 167 -1.23 -10.41 7.47
CA PRO A 167 0.20 -10.17 7.46
C PRO A 167 0.63 -9.14 8.52
N SER A 168 1.60 -9.53 9.36
CA SER A 168 2.17 -8.61 10.34
C SER A 168 3.02 -7.52 9.66
N VAL A 169 2.60 -6.26 9.82
CA VAL A 169 3.41 -5.10 9.42
C VAL A 169 4.76 -5.11 10.14
N MET A 170 4.77 -5.44 11.44
CA MET A 170 6.00 -5.47 12.21
C MET A 170 7.01 -6.49 11.72
N GLU A 171 6.58 -7.63 11.19
CA GLU A 171 7.50 -8.63 10.63
C GLU A 171 8.26 -8.12 9.40
N HIS A 172 7.66 -7.19 8.64
CA HIS A 172 8.19 -6.67 7.38
C HIS A 172 8.80 -5.27 7.50
N LEU A 173 8.59 -4.59 8.63
CA LEU A 173 9.04 -3.21 8.84
C LEU A 173 10.55 -3.08 9.06
N GLU A 174 11.29 -2.51 8.12
CA GLU A 174 12.75 -2.33 8.31
C GLU A 174 13.14 -1.00 8.96
N LYS A 175 12.46 0.08 8.57
CA LYS A 175 12.83 1.45 8.94
C LYS A 175 11.57 2.30 9.10
N ILE A 176 11.60 3.21 10.07
CA ILE A 176 10.60 4.26 10.24
C ILE A 176 11.30 5.60 10.07
N TYR A 177 10.74 6.47 9.22
CA TYR A 177 11.19 7.85 9.07
C TYR A 177 10.16 8.78 9.70
N ILE A 178 10.59 9.52 10.72
CA ILE A 178 9.76 10.48 11.45
C ILE A 178 10.11 11.86 10.94
N ALA A 179 9.09 12.64 10.58
CA ALA A 179 9.29 13.98 10.07
C ALA A 179 9.86 14.91 11.17
N PRO A 180 10.71 15.91 10.87
CA PRO A 180 11.39 16.71 11.90
C PRO A 180 10.45 17.38 12.94
N LYS A 181 9.25 17.80 12.54
CA LYS A 181 8.21 18.34 13.44
C LYS A 181 7.63 17.32 14.42
N ALA A 182 7.75 16.02 14.14
CA ALA A 182 7.29 14.94 14.99
C ALA A 182 8.46 14.23 15.72
N LYS A 183 9.64 14.87 15.80
CA LYS A 183 10.84 14.28 16.41
C LYS A 183 10.63 13.77 17.84
N ASP A 184 9.71 14.38 18.58
CA ASP A 184 9.43 14.06 19.98
C ASP A 184 8.72 12.69 20.10
N GLU A 185 8.10 12.20 19.02
CA GLU A 185 7.49 10.86 18.93
C GLU A 185 8.53 9.74 18.72
N LYS A 186 9.80 10.07 18.47
CA LYS A 186 10.84 9.09 18.15
C LYS A 186 10.97 8.00 19.21
N MET A 187 10.95 8.38 20.48
CA MET A 187 11.09 7.43 21.59
C MET A 187 9.91 6.45 21.65
N VAL A 188 8.70 6.90 21.31
CA VAL A 188 7.51 6.05 21.29
C VAL A 188 7.68 4.96 20.23
N PHE A 189 8.08 5.34 19.02
CA PHE A 189 8.31 4.36 17.95
C PHE A 189 9.49 3.43 18.25
N GLU A 190 10.58 3.91 18.85
CA GLU A 190 11.70 3.06 19.28
C GLU A 190 11.25 2.03 20.32
N TYR A 191 10.46 2.46 21.31
CA TYR A 191 9.86 1.57 22.30
C TYR A 191 8.95 0.51 21.66
N LEU A 192 8.04 0.91 20.78
CA LEU A 192 7.15 -0.02 20.07
C LEU A 192 7.93 -1.02 19.21
N CYS A 193 8.97 -0.56 18.49
CA CYS A 193 9.83 -1.41 17.68
C CYS A 193 10.60 -2.42 18.54
N SER A 194 11.06 -2.03 19.73
CA SER A 194 11.79 -2.92 20.65
C SER A 194 10.91 -4.10 21.10
N ARG A 195 9.63 -3.85 21.38
CA ARG A 195 8.66 -4.90 21.72
C ARG A 195 8.32 -5.78 20.53
N GLY A 196 8.17 -5.18 19.35
CA GLY A 196 7.94 -5.94 18.12
C GLY A 196 9.14 -6.78 17.67
N GLN A 197 10.32 -6.62 18.28
CA GLN A 197 11.49 -7.44 17.97
C GLN A 197 11.29 -8.92 18.33
N GLU A 198 10.42 -9.21 19.31
CA GLU A 198 10.04 -10.59 19.66
C GLU A 198 9.39 -11.34 18.48
N ILE A 199 8.68 -10.60 17.62
CA ILE A 199 8.03 -11.11 16.40
C ILE A 199 9.07 -11.24 15.27
N ARG A 200 10.09 -10.38 15.25
CA ARG A 200 11.14 -10.29 14.21
C ARG A 200 12.38 -11.16 14.50
N LYS A 201 12.20 -12.40 14.97
CA LYS A 201 13.33 -13.27 15.34
C LYS A 201 14.30 -13.47 14.17
N GLY A 202 15.58 -13.22 14.41
CA GLY A 202 16.65 -13.36 13.40
C GLY A 202 16.77 -12.19 12.40
N LYS A 203 15.93 -11.15 12.48
CA LYS A 203 16.05 -9.94 11.67
C LYS A 203 16.70 -8.81 12.45
N GLU A 204 17.37 -7.89 11.74
CA GLU A 204 17.87 -6.66 12.35
C GLU A 204 16.73 -5.83 12.98
N ALA A 205 17.08 -5.11 14.05
CA ALA A 205 16.18 -4.18 14.71
C ALA A 205 15.72 -3.07 13.76
N VAL A 206 14.44 -2.69 13.87
CA VAL A 206 13.84 -1.62 13.08
C VAL A 206 14.55 -0.30 13.36
N LYS A 207 15.01 0.39 12.32
CA LYS A 207 15.75 1.66 12.46
C LYS A 207 14.77 2.83 12.43
N VAL A 208 14.62 3.53 13.54
CA VAL A 208 13.82 4.76 13.64
C VAL A 208 14.72 5.98 13.41
N LYS A 209 14.43 6.76 12.38
CA LYS A 209 15.27 7.91 11.96
C LYS A 209 14.43 9.18 11.83
N ILE A 210 15.03 10.32 12.14
CA ILE A 210 14.46 11.61 11.76
C ILE A 210 14.74 11.84 10.28
N SER A 211 13.67 12.07 9.51
CA SER A 211 13.74 12.40 8.09
C SER A 211 14.50 13.71 7.89
N GLN A 212 15.38 13.72 6.90
CA GLN A 212 16.10 14.92 6.45
C GLN A 212 15.42 15.56 5.24
N ASN A 213 14.30 15.00 4.77
CA ASN A 213 13.56 15.58 3.66
C ASN A 213 12.95 16.92 4.12
N PRO A 214 13.10 18.00 3.33
CA PRO A 214 12.42 19.25 3.62
C PRO A 214 10.92 19.00 3.61
N PHE A 215 10.22 19.52 4.62
CA PHE A 215 8.77 19.57 4.58
C PHE A 215 8.34 20.41 3.36
N ARG A 216 7.42 19.89 2.57
CA ARG A 216 6.59 20.72 1.69
C ARG A 216 5.45 21.32 2.50
#